data_AF-A0A917A4I9-F1
#
_entry.id   AF-A0A917A4I9-F1
#
_cell.length_a   1.000
_cell.length_b   1.000
_cell.length_c   1.000
_cell.angle_alpha   90.00
_cell.angle_beta   90.00
_cell.angle_gamma   90.00
#
_symmetry.space_group_name_H-M   'P 1'
#
loop_
_entity.id
_entity.type
_entity.pdbx_description
1 polymer ?
#
loop_
_entity_poly.entity_id
_entity_poly.type
_entity_poly.pdbx_seq_one_letter_code
_entity_poly.pdbx_strand_id
1 'polypeptide(L)' 'MITCHIVIEGHTEPVPMILPTIPSIGSVIARSSDPKSEHYLVKCVEYVHGHDTVNLHIQAFPNQISAVNAIDGFRNNR' A
#
# COMPACT_ATOMS: atom_id res chain seq x y z
N MET A 1 -8.70 10.78 -7.87
CA MET A 1 -8.34 10.25 -6.53
C MET A 1 -9.25 9.07 -6.26
N ILE A 2 -8.72 7.97 -5.74
CA ILE A 2 -9.41 6.70 -5.49
C ILE A 2 -9.33 6.38 -4.00
N THR A 3 -10.46 5.96 -3.43
CA THR A 3 -10.54 5.51 -2.05
C THR A 3 -10.17 4.03 -1.99
N CYS A 4 -9.10 3.73 -1.26
CA CYS A 4 -8.56 2.40 -1.08
C CYS A 4 -8.72 1.97 0.38
N HIS A 5 -9.44 0.89 0.63
CA HIS A 5 -9.47 0.26 1.95
C HIS A 5 -8.20 -0.54 2.15
N ILE A 6 -7.56 -0.35 3.29
CA ILE A 6 -6.27 -0.97 3.58
C ILE A 6 -6.52 -2.24 4.39
N VAL A 7 -6.03 -3.38 3.91
CA VAL A 7 -6.17 -4.68 4.57
C VAL A 7 -4.78 -5.19 4.95
N ILE A 8 -4.55 -5.38 6.25
CA ILE A 8 -3.29 -5.88 6.83
C ILE A 8 -3.60 -7.20 7.52
N GLU A 9 -2.98 -8.29 7.08
CA GLU A 9 -3.17 -9.63 7.69
C GLU A 9 -4.64 -10.06 7.84
N GLY A 10 -5.50 -9.66 6.88
CA GLY A 10 -6.93 -9.95 6.90
C GLY A 10 -7.79 -8.97 7.72
N HIS A 11 -7.17 -8.00 8.39
CA HIS A 11 -7.86 -6.93 9.11
C HIS A 11 -7.94 -5.66 8.27
N THR A 12 -9.15 -5.14 8.08
CA THR A 12 -9.36 -3.86 7.40
C THR A 12 -9.12 -2.72 8.37
N GLU A 13 -8.19 -1.85 8.02
CA GLU A 13 -7.92 -0.62 8.74
C GLU A 13 -9.13 0.32 8.70
N PRO A 14 -9.43 1.02 9.82
CA PRO A 14 -10.61 1.87 9.92
C PRO A 14 -10.53 3.10 9.01
N VAL A 15 -9.33 3.57 8.72
CA VAL A 15 -9.11 4.77 7.90
C VAL A 15 -8.66 4.36 6.49
N PRO A 16 -9.49 4.61 5.46
CA PRO A 16 -9.10 4.35 4.08
C PRO A 16 -8.02 5.33 3.62
N MET A 17 -7.24 4.92 2.63
CA MET A 17 -6.23 5.76 2.00
C MET A 17 -6.79 6.36 0.70
N ILE A 18 -6.53 7.64 0.47
CA ILE A 18 -6.87 8.30 -0.80
C ILE A 18 -5.61 8.36 -1.65
N LEU A 19 -5.64 7.67 -2.80
CA LEU A 19 -4.51 7.60 -3.73
C LEU A 19 -4.84 8.29 -5.06
N PRO A 20 -3.84 8.82 -5.79
CA PRO A 20 -4.10 9.48 -7.07
C PRO A 20 -4.61 8.49 -8.14
N THR A 21 -4.15 7.24 -8.06
CA THR A 21 -4.51 6.12 -8.95
C THR A 21 -4.59 4.83 -8.14
N ILE A 22 -5.24 3.80 -8.70
CA ILE A 22 -5.20 2.45 -8.16
C ILE A 22 -3.76 1.92 -8.33
N PRO A 23 -3.07 1.54 -7.24
CA PRO A 23 -1.71 1.01 -7.33
C PRO A 23 -1.73 -0.42 -7.91
N SER A 24 -0.65 -0.83 -8.55
CA SER A 24 -0.46 -2.20 -9.01
C SER A 24 0.08 -3.09 -7.89
N ILE A 25 -0.06 -4.41 -8.05
CA ILE A 25 0.66 -5.38 -7.21
C ILE A 25 2.16 -5.14 -7.32
N GLY A 26 2.87 -5.16 -6.19
CA GLY A 26 4.29 -4.83 -6.10
C GLY A 26 4.57 -3.33 -5.89
N SER A 27 3.57 -2.46 -6.06
CA SER A 27 3.73 -1.05 -5.74
C SER A 27 3.97 -0.83 -4.25
N VAL A 28 4.79 0.17 -3.93
CA VAL A 28 4.99 0.66 -2.57
C VAL A 28 4.24 1.97 -2.42
N ILE A 29 3.37 2.02 -1.43
CA ILE A 29 2.57 3.20 -1.08
C ILE A 29 2.87 3.62 0.36
N ALA A 30 2.60 4.88 0.69
CA ALA A 30 2.74 5.41 2.04
C ALA A 30 1.69 6.52 2.26
N ARG A 31 1.23 6.68 3.51
CA ARG A 31 0.33 7.79 3.88
C ARG A 31 1.06 9.13 3.94
N SER A 32 2.36 9.08 4.22
CA SER A 32 3.25 10.23 4.37
C SER A 32 4.48 10.03 3.50
N SER A 33 5.07 11.12 3.03
CA SER A 33 6.37 11.11 2.35
C SER A 33 7.56 11.03 3.32
N ASP A 34 7.32 11.03 4.64
CA ASP A 34 8.36 10.90 5.65
C ASP A 34 8.98 9.48 5.62
N PRO A 35 10.30 9.35 5.40
CA PRO A 35 10.99 8.05 5.41
C PRO A 35 10.87 7.27 6.72
N LYS A 36 10.58 7.94 7.84
CA LYS A 36 10.38 7.31 9.15
C LYS A 36 8.95 6.80 9.37
N SER A 37 8.01 7.21 8.54
CA SER A 37 6.62 6.76 8.60
C SER A 37 6.46 5.39 7.96
N GLU A 38 5.35 4.73 8.27
CA GLU A 38 5.03 3.43 7.72
C GLU A 38 4.95 3.43 6.19
N HIS A 39 5.47 2.36 5.59
CA HIS A 39 5.41 2.09 4.16
C HIS A 39 4.71 0.75 3.94
N TYR A 40 4.01 0.63 2.83
CA TYR A 40 3.17 -0.53 2.56
C TYR A 40 3.45 -1.09 1.17
N LEU A 41 3.70 -2.39 1.08
CA LEU A 41 3.82 -3.11 -0.19
C LEU A 41 2.46 -3.71 -0.56
N VAL A 42 1.95 -3.37 -1.74
CA VAL A 42 0.72 -3.95 -2.28
C VAL A 42 0.95 -5.39 -2.70
N LYS A 43 0.25 -6.32 -2.05
CA LYS A 43 0.29 -7.76 -2.36
C LYS A 43 -0.89 -8.19 -3.23
N CYS A 44 -2.05 -7.60 -3.03
CA CYS A 44 -3.24 -7.85 -3.84
C CYS A 44 -4.09 -6.59 -3.98
N VAL A 45 -4.74 -6.44 -5.13
CA VAL A 45 -5.74 -5.43 -5.41
C VAL A 45 -7.04 -6.15 -5.67
N GLU A 46 -7.99 -6.01 -4.77
CA GLU A 46 -9.31 -6.64 -4.86
C GLU A 46 -10.35 -5.58 -5.22
N TYR A 47 -11.04 -5.83 -6.33
CA TYR A 47 -12.12 -4.98 -6.82
C TYR A 47 -13.44 -5.45 -6.24
N VAL A 48 -14.19 -4.53 -5.64
CA VAL A 48 -15.51 -4.83 -5.09
C VAL A 48 -16.55 -4.52 -6.15
N HIS A 49 -17.29 -5.54 -6.61
CA HIS A 49 -18.29 -5.36 -7.65
C HIS A 49 -19.39 -4.39 -7.20
N GLY A 50 -19.72 -3.42 -8.06
CA GLY A 50 -20.73 -2.40 -7.76
C GLY A 50 -20.26 -1.24 -6.88
N HIS A 51 -18.97 -1.19 -6.54
CA HIS A 51 -18.38 -0.10 -5.77
C HIS A 51 -17.17 0.51 -6.50
N ASP A 52 -17.03 1.84 -6.39
CA ASP A 52 -15.90 2.59 -6.95
C ASP A 52 -14.67 2.60 -6.02
N THR A 53 -14.64 1.71 -5.04
CA THR A 53 -13.55 1.54 -4.07
C THR A 53 -12.85 0.20 -4.27
N VAL A 54 -11.60 0.12 -3.82
CA VAL A 54 -10.78 -1.09 -3.91
C VAL A 54 -10.24 -1.47 -2.53
N ASN A 55 -10.10 -2.77 -2.29
CA ASN A 55 -9.38 -3.29 -1.15
C ASN A 55 -7.93 -3.54 -1.55
N LEU A 56 -6.99 -2.92 -0.84
CA LEU A 56 -5.56 -3.14 -1.00
C LEU A 56 -5.08 -4.03 0.14
N HIS A 57 -4.77 -5.28 -0.18
CA HIS A 57 -4.10 -6.17 0.74
C HIS A 57 -2.62 -5.84 0.70
N ILE A 58 -2.09 -5.45 1.85
CA ILE A 58 -0.75 -4.89 1.95
C ILE A 58 0.09 -5.59 3.02
N GLN A 59 1.40 -5.52 2.84
CA GLN A 59 2.38 -5.82 3.88
C GLN A 59 2.93 -4.50 4.41
N ALA A 60 2.82 -4.27 5.72
CA ALA A 60 3.30 -3.06 6.37
C ALA A 60 4.76 -3.16 6.78
N PHE A 61 5.45 -2.02 6.72
CA PHE A 61 6.82 -1.82 7.13
C PHE A 61 6.90 -0.57 8.01
N PRO A 62 7.62 -0.62 9.15
CA PRO A 62 7.65 0.49 10.09
C PRO A 62 8.31 1.75 9.53
N ASN A 63 9.16 1.64 8.51
CA ASN A 63 9.84 2.76 7.87
C ASN A 63 10.36 2.39 6.46
N GLN A 64 10.79 3.39 5.70
CA GLN A 64 11.30 3.18 4.35
C GLN A 64 12.51 2.24 4.32
N ILE A 65 13.42 2.31 5.31
CA ILE A 65 14.63 1.47 5.35
C ILE A 65 14.27 0.00 5.48
N SER A 66 13.34 -0.32 6.37
CA SER A 66 12.85 -1.68 6.55
C SER A 66 12.18 -2.23 5.29
N ALA A 67 11.42 -1.38 4.58
CA ALA A 67 10.82 -1.74 3.29
C ALA A 67 11.89 -1.99 2.22
N VAL A 68 12.91 -1.14 2.09
CA VAL A 68 14.03 -1.31 1.15
C VAL A 68 14.76 -2.63 1.39
N ASN A 69 15.03 -2.97 2.65
CA ASN A 69 15.78 -4.17 2.99
C ASN A 69 14.99 -5.47 2.77
N ALA A 70 13.66 -5.40 2.87
CA ALA A 70 12.79 -6.57 2.78
C ALA A 70 12.21 -6.80 1.39
N ILE A 71 12.17 -5.77 0.54
CA ILE A 71 11.55 -5.81 -0.79
C ILE A 71 12.65 -5.76 -1.84
N ASP A 72 12.85 -6.87 -2.53
CA ASP A 72 13.75 -6.92 -3.68
C ASP A 72 13.24 -5.98 -4.80
N GLY A 73 14.13 -5.17 -5.37
CA GLY A 73 13.77 -4.15 -6.36
C GLY A 73 13.08 -2.89 -5.82
N PHE A 74 13.01 -2.66 -4.49
CA PHE A 74 12.43 -1.44 -3.92
C PHE A 74 13.11 -0.17 -4.45
N ARG A 75 12.41 0.57 -5.33
CA ARG A 75 12.90 1.82 -5.96
C ARG A 75 14.34 1.71 -6.49
N ASN A 76 14.78 0.51 -6.87
CA ASN A 76 16.15 0.25 -7.32
C ASN A 76 16.24 0.54 -8.82
N ASN A 77 15.97 1.79 -9.21
CA ASN A 77 16.41 2.33 -10.50
C ASN A 77 17.90 2.65 -10.34
N ARG A 78 18.74 1.64 -10.50
CA ARG A 78 20.20 1.80 -10.53
C ARG A 78 20.70 1.63 -11.94
#